data_AF-A0A162L5X2-F1
#
_entry.id   AF-A0A162L5X2-F1
#
_cell.length_a   1.000
_cell.length_b   1.000
_cell.length_c   1.000
_cell.angle_alpha   90.00
_cell.angle_beta   90.00
_cell.angle_gamma   90.00
#
_symmetry.space_group_name_H-M   'P 1'
#
loop_
_entity.id
_entity.type
_entity.pdbx_description
1 polymer ?
#
loop_
_entity_poly.entity_id
_entity_poly.type
_entity_poly.pdbx_seq_one_letter_code
_entity_poly.pdbx_strand_id
1 'polypeptide(L)'
;MPIKKHELDEMNEALRNGSTISKLAQKYKQYDYWEIYWEVSDASILGKKRAITNRIKKLVSTRKREDREVLAEEAQELLNELYDQLKSNSKKLVDIDRVLRR
;
A
#
# COMPACT_ATOMS: atom_id res chain seq x y z
N MET A 1 15.78 -11.75 1.20
CA MET A 1 16.37 -11.29 2.48
C MET A 1 15.48 -10.17 3.00
N PRO A 2 15.15 -10.07 4.31
CA PRO A 2 14.32 -8.97 4.78
C PRO A 2 14.97 -7.63 4.44
N ILE A 3 14.19 -6.72 3.83
CA ILE A 3 14.69 -5.41 3.43
C ILE A 3 15.12 -4.65 4.68
N LYS A 4 16.34 -4.11 4.66
CA LYS A 4 16.83 -3.33 5.79
C LYS A 4 15.95 -2.09 5.97
N LYS A 5 15.65 -1.75 7.23
CA LYS A 5 14.73 -0.65 7.57
C LYS A 5 15.07 0.67 6.87
N HIS A 6 16.34 1.07 6.83
CA HIS A 6 16.75 2.32 6.17
C HIS A 6 16.50 2.30 4.66
N GLU A 7 16.74 1.17 3.98
CA GLU A 7 16.47 1.03 2.54
C GLU A 7 14.96 1.05 2.27
N LEU A 8 14.17 0.45 3.17
CA LEU A 8 12.71 0.51 3.08
C LEU A 8 12.17 1.94 3.25
N ASP A 9 12.74 2.72 4.17
CA ASP A 9 12.38 4.12 4.37
C ASP A 9 12.69 4.97 3.12
N GLU A 10 13.86 4.77 2.51
CA GLU A 10 14.25 5.41 1.25
C GLU A 10 13.33 5.01 0.08
N MET A 11 12.98 3.72 -0.02
CA MET A 11 12.04 3.22 -1.03
C MET A 11 10.67 3.88 -0.90
N ASN A 12 10.17 4.01 0.33
CA ASN A 12 8.89 4.64 0.62
C ASN A 12 8.90 6.14 0.31
N GLU A 13 10.00 6.84 0.62
CA GLU A 13 10.16 8.25 0.24
C GLU A 13 10.22 8.44 -1.28
N ALA A 14 10.96 7.57 -1.97
CA ALA A 14 11.01 7.59 -3.43
C ALA A 14 9.63 7.36 -4.07
N LEU A 15 8.80 6.47 -3.51
CA LEU A 15 7.42 6.28 -3.96
C LEU A 15 6.57 7.53 -3.72
N ARG A 16 6.69 8.17 -2.56
CA ARG A 16 6.00 9.45 -2.28
C ARG A 16 6.39 10.55 -3.28
N ASN A 17 7.63 10.53 -3.75
CA ASN A 17 8.16 11.47 -4.75
C ASN A 17 7.88 11.04 -6.21
N GLY A 18 7.05 10.02 -6.44
CA GLY A 18 6.61 9.61 -7.78
C GLY A 18 7.48 8.57 -8.49
N SER A 19 8.41 7.91 -7.78
CA SER A 19 9.11 6.74 -8.30
C SER A 19 8.15 5.55 -8.45
N THR A 20 8.57 4.52 -9.18
CA THR A 20 7.79 3.28 -9.36
C THR A 20 8.50 2.09 -8.74
N ILE A 21 7.75 1.05 -8.37
CA ILE A 21 8.30 -0.20 -7.84
C ILE A 21 9.31 -0.82 -8.82
N SER A 22 9.06 -0.76 -10.13
CA SER A 22 10.00 -1.22 -11.15
C SER A 22 11.33 -0.46 -11.10
N LYS A 23 11.31 0.87 -10.90
CA LYS A 23 12.53 1.68 -10.75
C LYS A 23 13.27 1.34 -9.44
N LEU A 24 12.53 1.07 -8.37
CA LEU A 24 13.13 0.62 -7.10
C LEU A 24 13.79 -0.74 -7.25
N ALA A 25 13.15 -1.70 -7.92
CA ALA A 25 13.73 -3.02 -8.18
C ALA A 25 15.00 -2.96 -9.06
N GLN A 26 15.08 -1.99 -9.98
CA GLN A 26 16.31 -1.74 -10.73
C GLN A 26 17.43 -1.15 -9.87
N LYS A 27 17.09 -0.29 -8.90
CA LYS A 27 18.04 0.36 -7.99
C LYS A 27 18.55 -0.60 -6.91
N TYR A 28 17.67 -1.38 -6.30
CA TYR A 28 17.99 -2.32 -5.21
C TYR A 28 17.95 -3.77 -5.70
N LYS A 29 18.87 -4.13 -6.61
CA LYS A 29 18.92 -5.45 -7.27
C LYS A 29 19.18 -6.62 -6.32
N GLN A 30 19.62 -6.34 -5.09
CA GLN A 30 19.82 -7.32 -4.03
C GLN A 30 18.51 -7.88 -3.47
N TYR A 31 17.37 -7.22 -3.73
CA TYR A 31 16.05 -7.66 -3.33
C TYR A 31 15.24 -8.16 -4.52
N ASP A 32 14.46 -9.20 -4.30
CA ASP A 32 13.51 -9.64 -5.33
C ASP A 32 12.42 -8.58 -5.55
N TYR A 33 11.88 -8.51 -6.77
CA TYR A 33 10.79 -7.60 -7.09
C TYR A 33 9.61 -7.80 -6.14
N TRP A 34 9.27 -9.05 -5.81
CA TRP A 34 8.18 -9.34 -4.90
C TRP A 34 8.50 -8.92 -3.47
N GLU A 35 9.76 -9.03 -3.03
CA GLU A 35 10.16 -8.52 -1.71
C GLU A 35 9.94 -7.02 -1.62
N ILE A 36 10.41 -6.24 -2.58
CA ILE A 36 10.15 -4.78 -2.62
C ILE A 36 8.66 -4.51 -2.72
N TYR A 37 7.97 -5.23 -3.60
CA TYR A 37 6.54 -5.09 -3.80
C TYR A 37 5.74 -5.38 -2.52
N TRP A 38 6.12 -6.34 -1.70
CA TRP A 38 5.36 -6.65 -0.48
C TRP A 38 5.63 -5.68 0.67
N GLU A 39 6.83 -5.10 0.73
CA GLU A 39 7.28 -4.31 1.87
C GLU A 39 7.00 -2.80 1.74
N VAL A 40 7.02 -2.24 0.52
CA VAL A 40 6.87 -0.79 0.32
C VAL A 40 5.44 -0.28 0.56
N SER A 41 5.33 0.89 1.18
CA SER A 41 4.11 1.66 1.41
C SER A 41 3.75 2.47 0.17
N ASP A 42 3.13 1.78 -0.79
CA ASP A 42 2.58 2.37 -2.00
C ASP A 42 1.17 2.92 -1.74
N ALA A 43 0.93 4.20 -2.03
CA ALA A 43 -0.37 4.87 -1.87
C ALA A 43 -1.41 4.47 -2.94
N SER A 44 -1.01 3.66 -3.94
CA SER A 44 -1.93 3.11 -4.92
C SER A 44 -2.98 2.20 -4.28
N ILE A 45 -4.12 1.99 -4.96
CA ILE A 45 -5.15 1.02 -4.56
C ILE A 45 -4.53 -0.36 -4.30
N LEU A 46 -3.58 -0.76 -5.15
CA LEU A 46 -2.88 -2.04 -5.03
C LEU A 46 -1.93 -2.07 -3.83
N GLY A 47 -1.27 -0.95 -3.52
CA GLY A 47 -0.47 -0.78 -2.30
C GLY A 47 -1.31 -0.84 -1.03
N LYS A 48 -2.45 -0.14 -0.99
CA LYS A 48 -3.40 -0.23 0.13
C LYS A 48 -3.96 -1.64 0.32
N LYS A 49 -4.33 -2.33 -0.76
CA LYS A 49 -4.74 -3.75 -0.70
C LYS A 49 -3.65 -4.64 -0.08
N ARG A 50 -2.39 -4.44 -0.46
CA ARG A 50 -1.25 -5.17 0.13
C ARG A 50 -1.08 -4.85 1.61
N ALA A 51 -1.11 -3.58 1.98
CA ALA A 51 -0.97 -3.15 3.38
C ALA A 51 -2.05 -3.80 4.26
N ILE A 52 -3.32 -3.80 3.81
CA ILE A 52 -4.43 -4.51 4.48
C ILE A 52 -4.12 -6.01 4.59
N THR A 53 -3.71 -6.64 3.49
CA THR A 53 -3.38 -8.08 3.47
C THR A 53 -2.27 -8.41 4.46
N ASN A 54 -1.23 -7.58 4.57
CA ASN A 54 -0.13 -7.77 5.50
C ASN A 54 -0.59 -7.62 6.95
N ARG A 55 -1.46 -6.65 7.27
CA ARG A 55 -2.05 -6.52 8.62
C ARG A 55 -2.88 -7.75 8.97
N ILE A 56 -3.72 -8.23 8.06
CA ILE A 56 -4.53 -9.44 8.27
C ILE A 56 -3.64 -10.66 8.52
N LYS A 57 -2.60 -10.88 7.70
CA LYS A 57 -1.65 -11.99 7.91
C LYS A 57 -0.95 -11.88 9.26
N LYS A 58 -0.52 -10.67 9.64
CA LYS A 58 0.14 -10.42 10.92
C LYS A 58 -0.80 -10.68 12.09
N LEU A 59 -2.08 -10.32 11.96
CA LEU A 59 -3.13 -10.59 12.94
C LEU A 59 -3.31 -12.09 13.18
N VAL A 60 -3.21 -12.92 12.14
CA VAL A 60 -3.26 -14.39 12.26
C VAL A 60 -2.05 -14.94 13.05
N SER A 61 -0.86 -14.39 12.82
CA SER A 61 0.37 -14.85 13.49
C SER A 61 0.57 -14.30 14.92
N THR A 62 -0.11 -13.20 15.28
CA THR A 62 0.09 -12.51 16.56
C THR A 62 -0.71 -13.18 17.67
N ARG A 63 -0.08 -13.48 18.80
CA ARG A 63 -0.74 -14.20 19.92
C ARG A 63 -1.33 -13.26 20.97
N LYS A 64 -0.72 -12.10 21.16
CA LYS A 64 -1.12 -11.12 22.17
C LYS A 64 -2.39 -10.39 21.73
N ARG A 65 -3.39 -10.32 22.62
CA ARG A 65 -4.71 -9.78 22.28
C ARG A 65 -4.66 -8.30 21.94
N GLU A 66 -3.98 -7.51 22.74
CA GLU A 66 -3.88 -6.06 22.56
C GLU A 66 -3.25 -5.73 21.19
N ASP A 67 -2.18 -6.42 20.83
CA ASP A 67 -1.50 -6.25 19.55
C ASP A 67 -2.41 -6.68 18.37
N ARG A 68 -3.30 -7.66 18.57
CA ARG A 68 -4.29 -8.06 17.55
C ARG A 68 -5.39 -7.01 17.36
N GLU A 69 -5.85 -6.39 18.45
CA GLU A 69 -6.85 -5.32 18.39
C GLU A 69 -6.29 -4.13 17.62
N VAL A 70 -5.05 -3.71 17.91
CA VAL A 70 -4.35 -2.65 17.15
C VAL A 70 -4.23 -3.01 15.66
N LEU A 71 -3.79 -4.23 15.34
CA LEU A 71 -3.67 -4.67 13.94
C LEU A 71 -5.03 -4.71 13.20
N ALA A 72 -6.12 -5.01 13.92
CA ALA A 72 -7.46 -5.01 13.36
C ALA A 72 -7.93 -3.57 13.07
N GLU A 73 -7.69 -2.64 13.98
CA GLU A 73 -7.99 -1.22 13.80
C GLU A 73 -7.20 -0.63 12.63
N GLU A 74 -5.90 -0.88 12.55
CA GLU A 74 -5.07 -0.46 11.40
C GLU A 74 -5.61 -1.02 10.07
N ALA A 75 -6.00 -2.29 10.03
CA ALA A 75 -6.55 -2.91 8.83
C ALA A 75 -7.89 -2.26 8.42
N GLN A 76 -8.74 -1.95 9.40
CA GLN A 76 -10.03 -1.30 9.18
C GLN A 76 -9.85 0.14 8.66
N GLU A 77 -8.91 0.89 9.21
CA GLU A 77 -8.60 2.24 8.77
C GLU A 77 -8.10 2.24 7.32
N LEU A 78 -7.14 1.38 6.98
CA LEU A 78 -6.65 1.21 5.61
C LEU A 78 -7.77 0.81 4.63
N LEU A 79 -8.73 -0.01 5.08
CA LEU A 79 -9.90 -0.38 4.27
C LEU A 79 -10.83 0.81 4.02
N ASN A 80 -11.09 1.63 5.04
CA ASN A 80 -11.89 2.85 4.92
C ASN A 80 -11.25 3.82 3.92
N GLU A 81 -9.93 4.06 4.06
CA GLU A 81 -9.22 4.93 3.13
C GLU A 81 -9.26 4.41 1.69
N LEU A 82 -9.13 3.09 1.50
CA LEU A 82 -9.23 2.47 0.18
C LEU A 82 -10.62 2.68 -0.42
N TYR A 83 -11.68 2.51 0.38
CA TYR A 83 -13.05 2.75 -0.05
C TYR A 83 -13.26 4.23 -0.46
N ASP A 84 -12.82 5.17 0.36
CA ASP A 84 -12.98 6.61 0.08
C ASP A 84 -12.23 7.03 -1.18
N GLN A 85 -11.02 6.50 -1.38
CA GLN A 85 -10.25 6.74 -2.59
C GLN A 85 -10.96 6.18 -3.83
N LEU A 86 -11.50 4.96 -3.76
CA LEU A 86 -12.27 4.37 -4.85
C LEU A 86 -13.54 5.16 -5.16
N LYS A 87 -14.29 5.55 -4.13
CA LYS A 87 -15.50 6.36 -4.24
C LYS A 87 -15.22 7.71 -4.90
N SER A 88 -14.16 8.39 -4.47
CA SER A 88 -13.71 9.67 -5.04
C SER A 88 -13.31 9.51 -6.51
N ASN A 89 -12.53 8.48 -6.84
CA ASN A 89 -12.12 8.20 -8.21
C ASN A 89 -13.32 7.90 -9.12
N SER A 90 -14.27 7.08 -8.67
CA SER A 90 -15.50 6.79 -9.42
C SER A 90 -16.31 8.05 -9.68
N LYS A 91 -16.45 8.95 -8.69
CA LYS A 91 -17.14 10.23 -8.88
C LYS A 91 -16.45 11.08 -9.96
N LYS A 92 -15.12 11.20 -9.90
CA LYS A 92 -14.35 11.95 -10.91
C LYS A 92 -14.53 11.37 -12.32
N LEU A 93 -14.54 10.05 -12.46
CA LEU A 93 -14.77 9.40 -13.76
C LEU A 93 -16.16 9.71 -14.32
N VAL A 94 -17.19 9.69 -13.47
CA VAL A 94 -18.56 10.08 -13.87
C VAL A 94 -18.62 11.56 -14.28
N ASP A 95 -17.94 12.44 -13.55
CA ASP A 95 -17.90 13.87 -13.88
C ASP A 95 -17.17 14.11 -15.23
N ILE A 96 -16.09 13.37 -15.51
CA ILE A 96 -15.40 13.39 -16.80
C ILE A 96 -16.32 12.91 -17.93
N ASP A 97 -16.99 11.75 -17.77
CA ASP A 97 -17.93 11.22 -18.76
C ASP A 97 -19.06 12.22 -19.06
N ARG A 98 -19.57 12.92 -18.04
CA ARG A 98 -20.59 13.97 -18.22
C ARG A 98 -20.09 15.15 -19.07
N VAL A 99 -18.83 15.56 -18.90
CA VAL A 99 -18.23 16.62 -19.71
C VAL A 99 -17.99 16.16 -21.15
N LEU A 100 -17.53 14.92 -21.35
CA LEU A 100 -17.24 14.37 -22.68
C LEU A 100 -18.50 14.07 -23.51
N ARG A 101 -19.66 13.83 -22.86
CA ARG A 101 -20.95 13.61 -23.53
C ARG A 101 -21.71 14.89 -23.87
N ARG A 102 -21.22 16.06 -23.45
CA ARG A 102 -21.75 17.36 -23.87
C ARG A 102 -21.08 17.80 -25.16
#